data_AF-A0ABD1HGI5-F1
#
_entry.id   AF-A0ABD1HGI5-F1
#
_cell.length_a   1.000
_cell.length_b   1.000
_cell.length_c   1.000
_cell.angle_alpha   90.00
_cell.angle_beta   90.00
_cell.angle_gamma   90.00
#
_symmetry.space_group_name_H-M   'P 1'
#
loop_
_entity.id
_entity.type
_entity.pdbx_description
1 polymer ?
#
loop_
_entity_poly.entity_id
_entity_poly.type
_entity_poly.pdbx_seq_one_letter_code
_entity_poly.pdbx_strand_id
1 'polypeptide(L)'
;MEFDLENPLPFSTDNFPSLFSAEIHHMPSKTYLQTLISSSSSTNNLPIRREIPSSILHISRQSDPFLPYLAVNYMDRFLSAHSIPDGKPWIFRLVAVSCVSLALKMRQTELSVSDLADNDGGLIFNSATIERMEMLILGALKWRMRSVNPFSFLNYFVSLFDSGDEARSIQALKNRGTQIIFKSQKDIKLLEFKPSIISASALLVASHEFFPIQFQPFRDAICSCSYVIKEELLHCYDVMAAAAGLLTPANVLDFSCSFSETEQSN
;
A
#
# COMPACT_ATOMS: atom_id res chain seq x y z
N MET A 1 -12.41 -20.19 -2.25
CA MET A 1 -11.02 -19.70 -2.25
C MET A 1 -10.96 -18.54 -1.28
N GLU A 2 -10.14 -18.69 -0.25
CA GLU A 2 -9.83 -17.65 0.73
C GLU A 2 -9.21 -16.44 0.01
N PHE A 3 -9.52 -15.22 0.46
CA PHE A 3 -8.95 -14.01 -0.15
C PHE A 3 -7.54 -13.78 0.39
N ASP A 4 -6.58 -13.71 -0.52
CA ASP A 4 -5.18 -13.44 -0.24
C ASP A 4 -4.77 -12.14 -0.94
N LEU A 5 -4.08 -11.24 -0.22
CA LEU A 5 -3.60 -9.99 -0.80
C LEU A 5 -2.46 -10.22 -1.81
N GLU A 6 -1.70 -11.30 -1.68
CA GLU A 6 -0.72 -11.72 -2.68
C GLU A 6 -1.39 -12.30 -3.94
N ASN A 7 -2.63 -12.81 -3.82
CA ASN A 7 -3.37 -13.44 -4.92
C ASN A 7 -4.83 -12.95 -4.98
N PRO A 8 -5.07 -11.65 -5.27
CA PRO A 8 -6.40 -11.07 -5.17
C PRO A 8 -7.37 -11.52 -6.27
N LEU A 9 -6.87 -12.04 -7.39
CA LEU A 9 -7.69 -12.46 -8.52
C LEU A 9 -7.89 -13.99 -8.53
N PRO A 10 -9.12 -14.50 -8.60
CA PRO A 10 -9.44 -15.94 -8.43
C PRO A 10 -8.96 -16.87 -9.56
N PHE A 11 -8.37 -16.34 -10.64
CA PHE A 11 -7.94 -17.12 -11.80
C PHE A 11 -6.67 -16.54 -12.41
N SER A 12 -5.50 -16.79 -11.82
CA SER A 12 -4.21 -16.54 -12.46
C SER A 12 -3.09 -16.83 -11.46
N THR A 13 -2.55 -18.05 -11.46
CA THR A 13 -1.24 -18.25 -10.83
C THR A 13 -0.10 -17.64 -11.65
N ASP A 14 -0.32 -17.27 -12.93
CA ASP A 14 0.77 -16.86 -13.84
C ASP A 14 0.46 -15.74 -14.84
N ASN A 15 -0.76 -15.16 -14.86
CA ASN A 15 -1.12 -14.08 -15.79
C ASN A 15 -0.79 -12.69 -15.21
N PHE A 16 0.50 -12.43 -14.98
CA PHE A 16 1.00 -11.11 -14.59
C PHE A 16 0.47 -9.95 -15.44
N PRO A 17 0.34 -10.06 -16.78
CA PRO A 17 -0.25 -8.99 -17.60
C PRO A 17 -1.64 -8.53 -17.11
N SER A 18 -2.47 -9.48 -16.64
CA SER A 18 -3.80 -9.14 -16.11
C SER A 18 -3.72 -8.33 -14.82
N LEU A 19 -2.76 -8.62 -13.93
CA LEU A 19 -2.52 -7.86 -12.70
C LEU A 19 -2.10 -6.41 -13.02
N PHE A 20 -1.12 -6.23 -13.92
CA PHE A 20 -0.68 -4.90 -14.35
C PHE A 20 -1.81 -4.08 -14.99
N SER A 21 -2.67 -4.72 -15.80
CA SER A 21 -3.82 -4.03 -16.39
C SER A 21 -4.90 -3.63 -15.35
N ALA A 22 -5.05 -4.43 -14.28
CA ALA A 22 -6.09 -4.26 -13.29
C ALA A 22 -5.74 -3.29 -12.15
N GLU A 23 -4.45 -3.00 -11.94
CA GLU A 23 -3.99 -2.24 -10.76
C GLU A 23 -4.56 -0.81 -10.71
N ILE A 24 -4.71 -0.16 -11.88
CA ILE A 24 -5.26 1.19 -11.99
C ILE A 24 -6.71 1.30 -11.48
N HIS A 25 -7.46 0.20 -11.48
CA HIS A 25 -8.84 0.17 -11.01
C HIS A 25 -8.95 0.04 -9.48
N HIS A 26 -7.83 -0.17 -8.81
CA HIS A 26 -7.72 -0.34 -7.36
C HIS A 26 -6.88 0.79 -6.72
N MET A 27 -6.55 1.82 -7.49
CA MET A 27 -5.93 3.05 -6.99
C MET A 27 -6.98 4.08 -6.57
N PRO A 28 -6.66 4.96 -5.60
CA PRO A 28 -7.42 6.19 -5.38
C PRO A 28 -7.47 7.08 -6.62
N SER A 29 -8.39 8.05 -6.66
CA SER A 29 -8.43 9.08 -7.71
C SER A 29 -7.10 9.82 -7.85
N LYS A 30 -6.68 10.15 -9.08
CA LYS A 30 -5.45 10.91 -9.36
C LYS A 30 -5.41 12.29 -8.68
N THR A 31 -6.57 12.89 -8.43
CA THR A 31 -6.68 14.20 -7.75
C THR A 31 -6.63 14.08 -6.23
N TYR A 32 -6.65 12.87 -5.67
CA TYR A 32 -6.72 12.66 -4.22
C TYR A 32 -5.49 13.20 -3.51
N LEU A 33 -4.28 12.87 -3.98
CA LEU A 33 -3.04 13.37 -3.40
C LEU A 33 -2.96 14.90 -3.46
N GLN A 34 -3.34 15.49 -4.60
CA GLN A 34 -3.40 16.94 -4.76
C GLN A 34 -4.38 17.57 -3.75
N THR A 35 -5.52 16.93 -3.51
CA THR A 35 -6.52 17.37 -2.53
C THR A 35 -6.01 17.27 -1.09
N LEU A 36 -5.15 16.28 -0.79
CA LEU A 36 -4.52 16.16 0.53
C LEU A 36 -3.43 17.23 0.74
N ILE A 37 -2.68 17.59 -0.29
CA ILE A 37 -1.56 18.56 -0.20
C ILE A 37 -2.04 20.01 -0.29
N SER A 38 -3.12 20.28 -1.05
CA SER A 38 -3.61 21.63 -1.30
C SER A 38 -4.13 22.30 -0.03
N SER A 39 -3.32 23.18 0.56
CA SER A 39 -3.68 24.00 1.74
C SER A 39 -4.68 25.13 1.43
N SER A 40 -5.02 25.31 0.16
CA SER A 40 -5.83 26.42 -0.39
C SER A 40 -7.34 26.14 -0.41
N SER A 41 -7.77 24.93 -0.07
CA SER A 41 -9.18 24.58 0.06
C SER A 41 -9.60 24.74 1.53
N SER A 42 -10.78 25.30 1.78
CA SER A 42 -11.36 25.46 3.13
C SER A 42 -11.48 24.15 3.94
N THR A 43 -11.19 23.01 3.31
CA THR A 43 -11.22 21.65 3.85
C THR A 43 -9.81 21.02 3.79
N ASN A 44 -8.99 21.22 4.82
CA ASN A 44 -7.70 20.53 4.93
C ASN A 44 -7.96 19.04 5.21
N ASN A 45 -7.85 18.18 4.19
CA ASN A 45 -8.13 16.74 4.30
C ASN A 45 -6.96 15.92 4.88
N LEU A 46 -5.77 16.51 5.01
CA LEU A 46 -4.59 15.83 5.52
C LEU A 46 -4.69 15.40 7.00
N PRO A 47 -5.18 16.24 7.94
CA PRO A 47 -5.46 15.81 9.30
C PRO A 47 -6.45 14.64 9.35
N ILE A 48 -7.49 14.68 8.52
CA ILE A 48 -8.51 13.62 8.41
C ILE A 48 -7.86 12.29 8.00
N ARG A 49 -7.03 12.32 6.95
CA ARG A 49 -6.31 11.13 6.49
C ARG A 49 -5.27 10.64 7.48
N ARG A 50 -4.80 11.43 8.45
CA ARG A 50 -3.90 10.96 9.53
C ARG A 50 -4.65 10.30 10.67
N GLU A 51 -5.86 10.77 10.96
CA GLU A 51 -6.68 10.24 12.05
C GLU A 51 -7.24 8.84 11.73
N ILE A 52 -7.83 8.65 10.55
CA ILE A 52 -8.54 7.42 10.21
C ILE A 52 -7.61 6.18 10.19
N PRO A 53 -6.41 6.17 9.55
CA PRO A 53 -5.49 5.04 9.62
C PRO A 53 -5.04 4.71 11.04
N SER A 54 -4.93 5.72 11.91
CA SER A 54 -4.58 5.52 13.32
C SER A 54 -5.71 4.79 14.05
N SER A 55 -6.96 5.14 13.78
CA SER A 55 -8.14 4.41 14.27
C SER A 55 -8.20 2.99 13.70
N ILE A 56 -7.95 2.80 12.39
CA ILE A 56 -7.90 1.47 11.76
C ILE A 56 -6.88 0.59 12.49
N LEU A 57 -5.65 1.09 12.69
CA LEU A 57 -4.60 0.36 13.37
C LEU A 57 -4.97 0.06 14.83
N HIS A 58 -5.65 0.97 15.52
CA HIS A 58 -6.15 0.75 16.88
C HIS A 58 -7.14 -0.42 16.93
N ILE A 59 -8.15 -0.39 16.04
CA ILE A 59 -9.22 -1.39 16.01
C ILE A 59 -8.64 -2.76 15.63
N SER A 60 -7.68 -2.79 14.70
CA SER A 60 -7.10 -4.01 14.15
C SER A 60 -5.90 -4.57 14.94
N ARG A 61 -5.63 -4.12 16.18
CA ARG A 61 -4.41 -4.47 16.93
C ARG A 61 -4.15 -5.96 17.12
N GLN A 62 -5.21 -6.75 17.20
CA GLN A 62 -5.14 -8.20 17.42
C GLN A 62 -5.12 -9.01 16.12
N SER A 63 -5.13 -8.34 14.97
CA SER A 63 -5.11 -8.97 13.64
C SER A 63 -3.71 -8.93 13.02
N ASP A 64 -3.50 -9.72 11.97
CA ASP A 64 -2.26 -9.63 11.20
C ASP A 64 -2.18 -8.32 10.39
N PRO A 65 -0.97 -7.89 9.96
CA PRO A 65 -0.77 -6.60 9.31
C PRO A 65 -1.51 -6.40 7.97
N PHE A 66 -1.97 -7.47 7.31
CA PHE A 66 -2.70 -7.35 6.05
C PHE A 66 -4.13 -6.82 6.25
N LEU A 67 -4.74 -7.04 7.42
CA LEU A 67 -6.09 -6.52 7.73
C LEU A 67 -6.13 -4.99 7.75
N PRO A 68 -5.32 -4.28 8.57
CA PRO A 68 -5.29 -2.82 8.53
C PRO A 68 -4.82 -2.31 7.17
N TYR A 69 -3.92 -3.03 6.50
CA TYR A 69 -3.47 -2.60 5.17
C TYR A 69 -4.62 -2.54 4.17
N LEU A 70 -5.43 -3.59 4.12
CA LEU A 70 -6.61 -3.66 3.25
C LEU A 70 -7.65 -2.60 3.62
N ALA A 71 -7.89 -2.40 4.92
CA ALA A 71 -8.82 -1.38 5.41
C ALA A 71 -8.38 0.05 5.02
N VAL A 72 -7.08 0.36 5.11
CA VAL A 72 -6.54 1.65 4.65
C VAL A 72 -6.66 1.80 3.13
N ASN A 73 -6.48 0.74 2.35
CA ASN A 73 -6.75 0.79 0.90
C ASN A 73 -8.21 1.14 0.61
N TYR A 74 -9.16 0.56 1.34
CA TYR A 74 -10.58 0.91 1.18
C TYR A 74 -10.86 2.35 1.57
N MET A 75 -10.27 2.80 2.69
CA MET A 75 -10.38 4.17 3.16
C MET A 75 -9.88 5.17 2.12
N ASP A 76 -8.64 5.04 1.64
CA ASP A 76 -8.06 6.00 0.68
C ASP A 76 -8.87 6.04 -0.63
N ARG A 77 -9.37 4.90 -1.10
CA ARG A 77 -10.26 4.85 -2.28
C ARG A 77 -11.61 5.51 -2.01
N PHE A 78 -12.21 5.30 -0.83
CA PHE A 78 -13.45 5.94 -0.44
C PHE A 78 -13.32 7.47 -0.34
N LEU A 79 -12.30 7.94 0.38
CA LEU A 79 -11.99 9.37 0.56
C LEU A 79 -11.62 10.07 -0.76
N SER A 80 -11.06 9.32 -1.72
CA SER A 80 -10.78 9.87 -3.05
C SER A 80 -12.02 10.17 -3.88
N ALA A 81 -13.16 9.54 -3.55
CA ALA A 81 -14.43 9.72 -4.24
C ALA A 81 -15.46 10.53 -3.42
N HIS A 82 -15.25 10.68 -2.11
CA HIS A 82 -16.18 11.32 -1.20
C HIS A 82 -15.46 12.27 -0.26
N SER A 83 -15.91 13.53 -0.23
CA SER A 83 -15.54 14.46 0.83
C SER A 83 -16.31 14.15 2.10
N ILE A 84 -15.63 14.12 3.24
CA ILE A 84 -16.31 14.02 4.54
C ILE A 84 -16.78 15.42 4.94
N PRO A 85 -18.06 15.61 5.35
CA PRO A 85 -18.54 16.90 5.80
C PRO A 85 -17.76 17.43 7.00
N ASP A 86 -17.40 18.71 6.96
CA ASP A 86 -16.72 19.39 8.06
C ASP A 86 -17.55 19.37 9.36
N GLY A 87 -16.86 19.42 10.50
CA GLY A 87 -17.50 19.55 11.82
C GLY A 87 -18.11 18.25 12.36
N LYS A 88 -17.85 17.09 11.75
CA LYS A 88 -18.35 15.77 12.20
C LYS A 88 -17.23 14.73 12.34
N PRO A 89 -16.32 14.88 13.32
CA PRO A 89 -15.16 13.99 13.49
C PRO A 89 -15.55 12.53 13.77
N TRP A 90 -16.75 12.27 14.31
CA TRP A 90 -17.26 10.91 14.49
C TRP A 90 -17.38 10.13 13.16
N ILE A 91 -17.52 10.81 12.02
CA ILE A 91 -17.58 10.15 10.70
C ILE A 91 -16.25 9.46 10.38
N PHE A 92 -15.12 10.04 10.79
CA PHE A 92 -13.79 9.45 10.59
C PHE A 92 -13.70 8.06 11.23
N ARG A 93 -14.17 7.97 12.47
CA ARG A 93 -14.22 6.71 13.20
C ARG A 93 -15.21 5.71 12.57
N LEU A 94 -16.37 6.18 12.12
CA LEU A 94 -17.32 5.31 11.42
C LEU A 94 -16.74 4.74 10.11
N VAL A 95 -16.00 5.55 9.34
CA VAL A 95 -15.28 5.10 8.15
C VAL A 95 -14.21 4.07 8.53
N ALA A 96 -13.41 4.33 9.57
CA ALA A 96 -12.39 3.39 10.06
C ALA A 96 -13.00 2.02 10.41
N VAL A 97 -14.02 2.01 11.28
CA VAL A 97 -14.71 0.80 11.74
C VAL A 97 -15.31 0.04 10.56
N SER A 98 -15.93 0.74 9.61
CA SER A 98 -16.56 0.11 8.45
C SER A 98 -15.54 -0.44 7.44
N CYS A 99 -14.39 0.21 7.27
CA CYS A 99 -13.29 -0.32 6.45
C CYS A 99 -12.71 -1.60 7.07
N VAL A 100 -12.52 -1.63 8.40
CA VAL A 100 -12.07 -2.84 9.12
C VAL A 100 -13.11 -3.96 8.99
N SER A 101 -14.40 -3.64 9.18
CA SER A 101 -15.50 -4.60 9.00
C SER A 101 -15.49 -5.26 7.63
N LEU A 102 -15.38 -4.45 6.58
CA LEU A 102 -15.30 -4.96 5.21
C LEU A 102 -14.04 -5.79 4.99
N ALA A 103 -12.90 -5.41 5.59
CA ALA A 103 -11.67 -6.18 5.50
C ALA A 103 -11.80 -7.57 6.16
N LEU A 104 -12.44 -7.65 7.34
CA LEU A 104 -12.73 -8.91 8.04
C LEU A 104 -13.64 -9.81 7.20
N LYS A 105 -14.76 -9.26 6.70
CA LYS A 105 -15.71 -9.97 5.83
C LYS A 105 -15.04 -10.49 4.56
N MET A 106 -14.16 -9.69 3.96
CA MET A 106 -13.44 -10.08 2.74
C MET A 106 -12.43 -11.19 2.99
N ARG A 107 -11.76 -11.16 4.14
CA ARG A 107 -10.74 -12.15 4.54
C ARG A 107 -11.33 -13.38 5.24
N GLN A 108 -12.65 -13.46 5.40
CA GLN A 108 -13.34 -14.57 6.09
C GLN A 108 -12.76 -14.86 7.48
N THR A 109 -12.38 -13.81 8.21
CA THR A 109 -11.86 -13.95 9.56
C THR A 109 -12.97 -14.27 10.54
N GLU A 110 -12.70 -15.14 11.52
CA GLU A 110 -13.62 -15.43 12.63
C GLU A 110 -13.85 -14.23 13.58
N LEU A 111 -13.02 -13.19 13.46
CA LEU A 111 -13.13 -11.96 14.23
C LEU A 111 -14.30 -11.11 13.72
N SER A 112 -15.20 -10.72 14.62
CA SER A 112 -16.21 -9.71 14.32
C SER A 112 -15.71 -8.30 14.67
N VAL A 113 -16.35 -7.29 14.09
CA VAL A 113 -16.08 -5.89 14.44
C VAL A 113 -16.37 -5.62 15.91
N SER A 114 -17.37 -6.29 16.48
CA SER A 114 -17.74 -6.16 17.90
C SER A 114 -16.59 -6.60 18.81
N ASP A 115 -15.94 -7.72 18.46
CA ASP A 115 -14.77 -8.24 19.20
C ASP A 115 -13.59 -7.24 19.18
N LEU A 116 -13.50 -6.44 18.13
CA LEU A 116 -12.47 -5.41 17.96
C LEU A 116 -12.83 -4.05 18.59
N ALA A 117 -14.13 -3.73 18.66
CA ALA A 117 -14.64 -2.44 19.10
C ALA A 117 -14.76 -2.32 20.63
N ASP A 118 -14.92 -3.44 21.35
CA ASP A 118 -15.02 -3.47 22.82
C ASP A 118 -13.75 -2.95 23.54
N ASN A 119 -12.62 -2.85 22.82
CA ASN A 119 -11.35 -2.36 23.35
C ASN A 119 -11.08 -0.84 23.15
N ASP A 120 -11.97 -0.09 22.49
CA ASP A 120 -11.67 1.29 22.01
C ASP A 120 -12.53 2.40 22.67
N GLY A 121 -13.25 2.10 23.75
CA GLY A 121 -13.78 3.06 24.74
C GLY A 121 -14.20 4.47 24.26
N GLY A 122 -15.16 4.63 23.33
CA GLY A 122 -15.67 5.99 23.09
C GLY A 122 -16.86 6.23 22.16
N LEU A 123 -17.11 5.43 21.12
CA LEU A 123 -18.30 5.60 20.27
C LEU A 123 -18.78 4.24 19.77
N ILE A 124 -19.87 3.75 20.35
CA ILE A 124 -20.52 2.50 19.92
C ILE A 124 -21.47 2.85 18.78
N PHE A 125 -21.10 2.54 17.55
CA PHE A 125 -22.03 2.56 16.42
C PHE A 125 -22.86 1.28 16.46
N ASN A 126 -24.18 1.38 16.31
CA ASN A 126 -24.99 0.18 16.12
C ASN A 126 -24.69 -0.49 14.77
N SER A 127 -24.95 -1.80 14.64
CA SER A 127 -24.69 -2.57 13.41
C SER A 127 -25.30 -1.92 12.18
N ALA A 128 -26.53 -1.42 12.29
CA ALA A 128 -27.23 -0.77 11.18
C ALA A 128 -26.54 0.51 10.69
N THR A 129 -25.79 1.21 11.53
CA THR A 129 -25.01 2.40 11.13
C THR A 129 -23.75 2.00 10.41
N ILE A 130 -23.07 0.96 10.90
CA ILE A 130 -21.88 0.39 10.26
C ILE A 130 -22.26 -0.16 8.88
N GLU A 131 -23.30 -0.98 8.77
CA GLU A 131 -23.80 -1.54 7.50
C GLU A 131 -24.13 -0.46 6.46
N ARG A 132 -24.74 0.66 6.87
CA ARG A 132 -24.99 1.78 5.97
C ARG A 132 -23.70 2.40 5.42
N MET A 133 -22.70 2.59 6.28
CA MET A 133 -21.40 3.11 5.86
C MET A 133 -20.66 2.09 5.00
N GLU A 134 -20.72 0.80 5.31
CA GLU A 134 -20.17 -0.27 4.48
C GLU A 134 -20.74 -0.22 3.06
N MET A 135 -22.06 -0.04 2.91
CA MET A 135 -22.70 0.08 1.61
C MET A 135 -22.22 1.31 0.83
N LEU A 136 -21.96 2.44 1.51
CA LEU A 136 -21.36 3.63 0.87
C LEU A 136 -19.93 3.34 0.39
N ILE A 137 -19.12 2.66 1.21
CA ILE A 137 -17.76 2.26 0.84
C ILE A 137 -17.79 1.28 -0.33
N LEU A 138 -18.63 0.23 -0.28
CA LEU A 138 -18.80 -0.73 -1.37
C LEU A 138 -19.24 -0.04 -2.67
N GLY A 139 -20.16 0.91 -2.59
CA GLY A 139 -20.58 1.73 -3.72
C GLY A 139 -19.44 2.55 -4.31
N ALA A 140 -18.68 3.25 -3.47
CA ALA A 140 -17.52 4.05 -3.88
C ALA A 140 -16.44 3.19 -4.57
N LEU A 141 -16.18 2.00 -4.01
CA LEU A 141 -15.21 1.05 -4.53
C LEU A 141 -15.76 0.24 -5.72
N LYS A 142 -17.03 0.45 -6.10
CA LYS A 142 -17.74 -0.30 -7.14
C LYS A 142 -17.62 -1.82 -6.90
N TRP A 143 -17.72 -2.23 -5.65
CA TRP A 143 -17.61 -3.62 -5.18
C TRP A 143 -16.27 -4.31 -5.47
N ARG A 144 -15.24 -3.57 -5.92
CA ARG A 144 -13.90 -4.10 -6.17
C ARG A 144 -13.11 -4.21 -4.87
N MET A 145 -13.51 -5.15 -4.02
CA MET A 145 -12.94 -5.35 -2.69
C MET A 145 -11.67 -6.21 -2.70
N ARG A 146 -11.50 -7.07 -3.71
CA ARG A 146 -10.26 -7.83 -3.90
C ARG A 146 -9.19 -6.95 -4.55
N SER A 147 -8.69 -5.98 -3.78
CA SER A 147 -7.78 -4.95 -4.28
C SER A 147 -6.49 -5.55 -4.81
N VAL A 148 -6.20 -5.29 -6.10
CA VAL A 148 -4.84 -5.42 -6.63
C VAL A 148 -3.96 -4.41 -5.90
N ASN A 149 -2.92 -4.90 -5.24
CA ASN A 149 -2.10 -4.15 -4.29
C ASN A 149 -0.62 -4.55 -4.44
N PRO A 150 0.34 -3.87 -3.78
CA PRO A 150 1.77 -4.14 -3.98
C PRO A 150 2.19 -5.58 -3.66
N PHE A 151 1.52 -6.26 -2.72
CA PHE A 151 1.82 -7.64 -2.38
C PHE A 151 1.56 -8.60 -3.54
N SER A 152 0.60 -8.27 -4.40
CA SER A 152 0.24 -9.07 -5.58
C SER A 152 1.34 -9.13 -6.65
N PHE A 153 2.33 -8.22 -6.59
CA PHE A 153 3.45 -8.15 -7.52
C PHE A 153 4.76 -8.65 -6.93
N LEU A 154 4.79 -9.04 -5.64
CA LEU A 154 6.03 -9.46 -4.99
C LEU A 154 6.66 -10.67 -5.68
N ASN A 155 5.87 -11.70 -5.98
CA ASN A 155 6.37 -12.92 -6.62
C ASN A 155 6.90 -12.64 -8.03
N TYR A 156 6.26 -11.72 -8.77
CA TYR A 156 6.74 -11.30 -10.10
C TYR A 156 8.14 -10.73 -10.00
N PHE A 157 8.32 -9.68 -9.18
CA PHE A 157 9.60 -8.99 -9.12
C PHE A 157 10.68 -9.83 -8.44
N VAL A 158 10.34 -10.61 -7.40
CA VAL A 158 11.27 -11.55 -6.77
C VAL A 158 11.80 -12.59 -7.77
N SER A 159 10.99 -13.01 -8.77
CA SER A 159 11.46 -13.93 -9.81
C SER A 159 12.56 -13.36 -10.72
N LEU A 160 12.75 -12.03 -10.72
CA LEU A 160 13.82 -11.34 -11.46
C LEU A 160 15.12 -11.23 -10.66
N PHE A 161 15.10 -11.60 -9.38
CA PHE A 161 16.27 -11.54 -8.51
C PHE A 161 17.13 -12.80 -8.72
N ASP A 162 18.36 -12.62 -9.19
CA ASP A 162 19.34 -13.70 -9.27
C ASP A 162 19.91 -14.00 -7.88
N SER A 163 19.35 -15.04 -7.24
CA SER A 163 19.79 -15.48 -5.92
C SER A 163 20.88 -16.54 -5.95
N GLY A 164 21.40 -16.95 -7.13
CA GLY A 164 22.31 -18.09 -7.24
C GLY A 164 21.73 -19.39 -6.63
N ASP A 165 20.44 -19.65 -6.87
CA ASP A 165 19.64 -20.77 -6.34
C ASP A 165 19.43 -20.81 -4.81
N GLU A 166 19.73 -19.72 -4.09
CA GLU A 166 19.46 -19.64 -2.65
C GLU A 166 18.01 -19.27 -2.33
N ALA A 167 17.14 -20.28 -2.19
CA ALA A 167 15.74 -20.08 -1.79
C ALA A 167 15.56 -19.26 -0.49
N ARG A 168 16.51 -19.34 0.45
CA ARG A 168 16.52 -18.53 1.67
C ARG A 168 16.69 -17.04 1.38
N SER A 169 17.50 -16.69 0.40
CA SER A 169 17.78 -15.30 0.00
C SER A 169 16.55 -14.68 -0.68
N ILE A 170 15.87 -15.44 -1.54
CA ILE A 170 14.55 -15.09 -2.11
C ILE A 170 13.53 -14.79 -1.01
N GLN A 171 13.40 -15.69 -0.03
CA GLN A 171 12.44 -15.50 1.06
C GLN A 171 12.79 -14.30 1.95
N ALA A 172 14.08 -14.08 2.23
CA ALA A 172 14.54 -12.92 3.00
C ALA A 172 14.24 -11.60 2.28
N LEU A 173 14.49 -11.54 0.96
CA LEU A 173 14.17 -10.39 0.12
C LEU A 173 12.67 -10.09 0.14
N LYS A 174 11.83 -11.10 -0.13
CA LYS A 174 10.36 -10.97 -0.12
C LYS A 174 9.85 -10.50 1.25
N ASN A 175 10.30 -11.14 2.33
CA ASN A 175 9.92 -10.77 3.70
C ASN A 175 10.27 -9.30 4.00
N ARG A 176 11.48 -8.87 3.59
CA ARG A 176 11.91 -7.49 3.81
C ARG A 176 11.11 -6.50 2.97
N GLY A 177 10.88 -6.79 1.69
CA GLY A 177 10.01 -6.00 0.83
C GLY A 177 8.60 -5.83 1.42
N THR A 178 7.98 -6.91 1.88
CA THR A 178 6.68 -6.90 2.58
C THR A 178 6.69 -5.97 3.81
N GLN A 179 7.73 -6.03 4.64
CA GLN A 179 7.86 -5.14 5.81
C GLN A 179 7.99 -3.66 5.40
N ILE A 180 8.73 -3.36 4.34
CA ILE A 180 8.89 -1.99 3.83
C ILE A 180 7.54 -1.48 3.31
N ILE A 181 6.78 -2.30 2.56
CA ILE A 181 5.43 -1.94 2.10
C ILE A 181 4.52 -1.56 3.29
N PHE A 182 4.50 -2.38 4.35
CA PHE A 182 3.71 -2.07 5.56
C PHE A 182 4.14 -0.75 6.21
N LYS A 183 5.44 -0.55 6.42
CA LYS A 183 5.97 0.68 7.06
C LYS A 183 5.64 1.94 6.27
N SER A 184 5.58 1.81 4.95
CA SER A 184 5.45 2.94 4.04
C SER A 184 4.00 3.37 3.80
N GLN A 185 3.00 2.53 4.14
CA GLN A 185 1.57 2.80 3.87
C GLN A 185 1.05 4.15 4.42
N LYS A 186 1.64 4.65 5.51
CA LYS A 186 1.25 5.95 6.08
C LYS A 186 1.75 7.16 5.26
N ASP A 187 2.71 6.99 4.38
CA ASP A 187 3.22 8.07 3.54
C ASP A 187 2.24 8.35 2.40
N ILE A 188 1.71 9.57 2.38
CA ILE A 188 0.72 10.00 1.38
C ILE A 188 1.33 10.10 -0.01
N LYS A 189 2.64 10.32 -0.13
CA LYS A 189 3.31 10.41 -1.44
C LYS A 189 3.12 9.12 -2.23
N LEU A 190 3.09 7.98 -1.54
CA LEU A 190 2.90 6.69 -2.18
C LEU A 190 1.52 6.50 -2.83
N LEU A 191 0.56 7.38 -2.56
CA LEU A 191 -0.75 7.36 -3.23
C LEU A 191 -0.65 7.72 -4.73
N GLU A 192 0.47 8.32 -5.18
CA GLU A 192 0.68 8.62 -6.60
C GLU A 192 1.14 7.42 -7.43
N PHE A 193 1.80 6.45 -6.79
CA PHE A 193 2.40 5.33 -7.49
C PHE A 193 1.45 4.15 -7.64
N LYS A 194 1.61 3.45 -8.76
CA LYS A 194 0.92 2.19 -9.00
C LYS A 194 1.39 1.11 -8.01
N PRO A 195 0.50 0.17 -7.63
CA PRO A 195 0.87 -0.96 -6.78
C PRO A 195 2.12 -1.73 -7.22
N SER A 196 2.29 -1.95 -8.53
CA SER A 196 3.46 -2.61 -9.12
C SER A 196 4.76 -1.85 -8.85
N ILE A 197 4.75 -0.52 -9.04
CA ILE A 197 5.88 0.36 -8.78
C ILE A 197 6.26 0.34 -7.29
N ILE A 198 5.28 0.42 -6.39
CA ILE A 198 5.52 0.30 -4.94
C ILE A 198 6.16 -1.05 -4.60
N SER A 199 5.70 -2.15 -5.21
CA SER A 199 6.25 -3.48 -4.99
C SER A 199 7.71 -3.59 -5.43
N ALA A 200 8.01 -3.13 -6.66
CA ALA A 200 9.35 -3.12 -7.23
C ALA A 200 10.31 -2.25 -6.39
N SER A 201 9.89 -1.03 -6.03
CA SER A 201 10.66 -0.14 -5.18
C SER A 201 10.92 -0.73 -3.80
N ALA A 202 9.94 -1.38 -3.17
CA ALA A 202 10.13 -2.06 -1.88
C ALA A 202 11.21 -3.14 -1.94
N LEU A 203 11.19 -3.95 -3.01
CA LEU A 203 12.16 -5.02 -3.22
C LEU A 203 13.53 -4.48 -3.57
N LEU A 204 13.63 -3.37 -4.31
CA LEU A 204 14.90 -2.70 -4.56
C LEU A 204 15.52 -2.15 -3.28
N VAL A 205 14.70 -1.50 -2.43
CA VAL A 205 15.14 -1.03 -1.11
C VAL A 205 15.62 -2.21 -0.25
N ALA A 206 14.89 -3.33 -0.25
CA ALA A 206 15.29 -4.55 0.44
C ALA A 206 16.59 -5.15 -0.09
N SER A 207 16.75 -5.19 -1.43
CA SER A 207 17.95 -5.70 -2.08
C SER A 207 19.16 -4.84 -1.80
N HIS A 208 19.00 -3.52 -1.75
CA HIS A 208 20.09 -2.61 -1.40
C HIS A 208 20.58 -2.86 0.03
N GLU A 209 19.66 -3.12 0.97
CA GLU A 209 19.99 -3.35 2.38
C GLU A 209 20.68 -4.71 2.61
N PHE A 210 20.21 -5.78 1.97
CA PHE A 210 20.65 -7.16 2.28
C PHE A 210 21.57 -7.78 1.23
N PHE A 211 21.52 -7.29 -0.02
CA PHE A 211 22.14 -7.94 -1.18
C PHE A 211 22.86 -6.90 -2.08
N PRO A 212 23.87 -6.17 -1.56
CA PRO A 212 24.53 -5.09 -2.31
C PRO A 212 25.21 -5.56 -3.60
N ILE A 213 25.63 -6.83 -3.67
CA ILE A 213 26.24 -7.41 -4.88
C ILE A 213 25.17 -7.60 -5.97
N GLN A 214 23.99 -8.08 -5.60
CA GLN A 214 22.88 -8.38 -6.52
C GLN A 214 22.02 -7.15 -6.82
N PHE A 215 22.17 -6.06 -6.06
CA PHE A 215 21.35 -4.86 -6.20
C PHE A 215 21.36 -4.29 -7.61
N GLN A 216 22.54 -4.09 -8.20
CA GLN A 216 22.65 -3.48 -9.52
C GLN A 216 22.05 -4.37 -10.63
N PRO A 217 22.39 -5.67 -10.75
CA PRO A 217 21.72 -6.57 -11.68
C PRO A 217 20.19 -6.62 -11.50
N PHE A 218 19.72 -6.62 -10.25
CA PHE A 218 18.29 -6.67 -9.95
C PHE A 218 17.56 -5.39 -10.37
N ARG A 219 18.17 -4.22 -10.12
CA ARG A 219 17.69 -2.93 -10.61
C ARG A 219 17.57 -2.91 -12.13
N ASP A 220 18.58 -3.38 -12.83
CA ASP A 220 18.60 -3.36 -14.29
C ASP A 220 17.56 -4.34 -14.87
N ALA A 221 17.36 -5.49 -14.23
CA ALA A 221 16.29 -6.43 -14.58
C ALA A 221 14.88 -5.82 -14.39
N ILE A 222 14.63 -5.13 -13.27
CA ILE A 222 13.36 -4.43 -13.02
C ILE A 222 13.15 -3.30 -14.03
N CYS A 223 14.19 -2.49 -14.30
CA CYS A 223 14.11 -1.39 -15.27
C CYS A 223 13.86 -1.88 -16.71
N SER A 224 14.22 -3.12 -17.01
CA SER A 224 13.97 -3.75 -18.31
C SER A 224 12.53 -4.27 -18.48
N CYS A 225 11.72 -4.24 -17.42
CA CYS A 225 10.32 -4.69 -17.48
C CYS A 225 9.45 -3.68 -18.24
N SER A 226 8.72 -4.15 -19.25
CA SER A 226 7.82 -3.31 -20.06
C SER A 226 6.69 -2.62 -19.29
N TYR A 227 6.36 -3.10 -18.09
CA TYR A 227 5.32 -2.53 -17.23
C TYR A 227 5.83 -1.45 -16.28
N VAL A 228 7.16 -1.29 -16.18
CA VAL A 228 7.81 -0.37 -15.23
C VAL A 228 8.31 0.86 -15.96
N ILE A 229 7.93 2.03 -15.46
CA ILE A 229 8.47 3.32 -15.92
C ILE A 229 9.64 3.66 -15.00
N LYS A 230 10.84 3.82 -15.56
CA LYS A 230 12.09 3.99 -14.80
C LYS A 230 12.01 5.20 -13.88
N GLU A 231 11.53 6.32 -14.37
CA GLU A 231 11.43 7.57 -13.60
C GLU A 231 10.48 7.43 -12.40
N GLU A 232 9.32 6.78 -12.61
CA GLU A 232 8.36 6.49 -11.53
C GLU A 232 8.97 5.53 -10.48
N LEU A 233 9.71 4.51 -10.93
CA LEU A 233 10.37 3.55 -10.06
C LEU A 233 11.41 4.21 -9.15
N LEU A 234 12.27 5.06 -9.72
CA LEU A 234 13.32 5.75 -8.97
C LEU A 234 12.71 6.73 -7.97
N HIS A 235 11.68 7.47 -8.40
CA HIS A 235 10.99 8.37 -7.50
C HIS A 235 10.33 7.63 -6.33
N CYS A 236 9.64 6.52 -6.60
CA CYS A 236 9.03 5.70 -5.56
C CYS A 236 10.08 5.03 -4.66
N TYR A 237 11.22 4.62 -5.21
CA TYR A 237 12.34 4.07 -4.44
C TYR A 237 12.80 5.07 -3.37
N ASP A 238 13.00 6.34 -3.72
CA ASP A 238 13.45 7.36 -2.76
C ASP A 238 12.45 7.56 -1.63
N VAL A 239 11.16 7.61 -1.97
CA VAL A 239 10.09 7.73 -0.97
C VAL A 239 10.09 6.53 -0.02
N MET A 240 10.22 5.31 -0.55
CA MET A 240 10.22 4.09 0.27
C MET A 240 11.50 3.92 1.08
N ALA A 241 12.66 4.28 0.55
CA ALA A 241 13.93 4.24 1.26
C ALA A 241 13.94 5.21 2.45
N ALA A 242 13.34 6.41 2.28
CA ALA A 242 13.14 7.35 3.37
C ALA A 242 12.20 6.78 4.44
N ALA A 243 11.07 6.18 4.04
CA ALA A 243 10.12 5.54 4.96
C ALA A 243 10.73 4.33 5.71
N ALA A 244 11.66 3.61 5.09
CA ALA A 244 12.41 2.50 5.68
C ALA A 244 13.53 2.94 6.64
N GLY A 245 13.90 4.23 6.66
CA GLY A 245 14.98 4.77 7.47
C GLY A 245 16.38 4.55 6.89
N LEU A 246 16.49 4.27 5.57
CA LEU A 246 17.75 4.00 4.88
C LEU A 246 18.38 5.28 4.27
N LEU A 247 17.60 6.33 4.08
CA LEU A 247 18.09 7.66 3.67
C LEU A 247 18.28 8.54 4.91
N THR A 248 19.53 8.69 5.35
CA THR A 248 19.95 9.82 6.21
C THR A 248 20.58 10.92 5.34
N PRO A 249 20.64 12.19 5.78
CA PRO A 249 21.22 13.28 5.00
C PRO A 249 22.66 13.02 4.49
N ALA A 250 23.41 12.13 5.15
CA ALA A 250 24.76 11.73 4.73
C ALA A 250 24.75 10.77 3.52
N ASN A 251 23.75 9.89 3.40
CA ASN A 251 23.67 8.88 2.35
C ASN A 251 23.17 9.46 1.00
N VAL A 252 22.58 10.66 1.00
CA VAL A 252 22.01 11.29 -0.20
C VAL A 252 23.10 11.66 -1.23
N LEU A 253 24.31 12.03 -0.77
CA LEU A 253 25.41 12.46 -1.64
C LEU A 253 26.09 11.28 -2.36
N ASP A 254 26.34 10.17 -1.64
CA ASP A 254 26.86 8.93 -2.24
C ASP A 254 25.82 8.28 -3.19
N PHE A 255 24.53 8.49 -2.90
CA PHE A 255 23.40 7.99 -3.70
C PHE A 255 23.25 8.73 -5.03
N SER A 256 23.39 10.06 -5.06
CA SER A 256 23.45 10.80 -6.33
C SER A 256 24.66 10.42 -7.20
N CYS A 257 25.80 10.08 -6.58
CA CYS A 257 27.02 9.69 -7.28
C CYS A 257 26.82 8.37 -8.05
N SER A 258 26.31 7.34 -7.37
CA SER A 258 26.03 6.01 -7.95
C SER A 258 24.95 6.02 -9.03
N PHE A 259 23.98 6.94 -8.97
CA PHE A 259 22.99 7.12 -10.03
C PHE A 259 23.52 7.89 -11.25
N SER A 260 24.34 8.93 -11.03
CA SER A 260 24.88 9.78 -12.10
C SER A 260 25.99 9.13 -12.93
N GLU A 261 26.80 8.23 -12.35
CA GLU A 261 27.88 7.54 -13.06
C GLU A 261 27.37 6.61 -14.17
N THR A 262 26.12 6.13 -14.08
CA THR A 262 25.49 5.29 -15.12
C THR A 262 24.92 6.06 -16.32
N GLU A 263 24.78 7.39 -16.25
CA GLU A 263 24.31 8.21 -17.38
C GLU A 263 25.44 8.79 -18.24
N GLN A 264 26.71 8.68 -17.81
CA GLN A 264 27.87 9.19 -18.54
C GLN A 264 28.65 8.12 -19.33
N SER A 265 28.18 6.88 -19.36
CA SER A 265 28.80 5.77 -20.09
C SER A 265 27.88 5.23 -21.19
N ASN A 266 27.60 6.05 -22.20
CA ASN A 266 27.14 5.65 -23.54
C ASN A 266 27.68 6.62 -24.59
#